data_AF-A0A1Z9Q5F0-F1
#
_entry.id   AF-A0A1Z9Q5F0-F1
#
_cell.length_a   1.000
_cell.length_b   1.000
_cell.length_c   1.000
_cell.angle_alpha   90.00
_cell.angle_beta   90.00
_cell.angle_gamma   90.00
#
_symmetry.space_group_name_H-M   'P 1'
#
loop_
_entity.id
_entity.type
_entity.pdbx_description
1 polymer ?
#
loop_
_entity_poly.entity_id
_entity_poly.type
_entity_poly.pdbx_seq_one_letter_code
_entity_poly.pdbx_strand_id
1 'polypeptide(L)'
;MKKLRVFRKVAYHLLTQNKKSESEDACWYKFDTDPAIRCAIGCLIRDQYYNKDLEGKSVDDIKVQDAISSSLKEPITNRDRIFLSELQMIHDYIPVKDWEKELNQFAIDNFDKTIYEMELI
;
A
#
# COMPACT_ATOMS: atom_id res chain seq x y z
N MET A 1 9.01 -10.63 -1.15
CA MET A 1 8.76 -9.83 -2.38
C MET A 1 9.89 -8.84 -2.68
N LYS A 2 9.99 -8.30 -3.91
CA LYS A 2 10.91 -7.19 -4.25
C LYS A 2 10.48 -5.87 -3.59
N LYS A 3 10.90 -5.65 -2.34
CA LYS A 3 10.48 -4.52 -1.48
C LYS A 3 10.63 -3.14 -2.13
N LEU A 4 11.76 -2.84 -2.77
CA LEU A 4 11.96 -1.54 -3.42
C LEU A 4 10.94 -1.28 -4.54
N ARG A 5 10.62 -2.28 -5.37
CA ARG A 5 9.60 -2.15 -6.42
C ARG A 5 8.22 -1.91 -5.83
N VAL A 6 7.90 -2.61 -4.73
CA VAL A 6 6.63 -2.46 -4.02
C VAL A 6 6.52 -1.08 -3.39
N PHE A 7 7.55 -0.64 -2.66
CA PHE A 7 7.63 0.70 -2.09
C PHE A 7 7.39 1.79 -3.12
N ARG A 8 8.17 1.78 -4.21
CA ARG A 8 8.05 2.79 -5.28
C ARG A 8 6.63 2.85 -5.83
N LYS A 9 6.00 1.70 -6.05
CA LYS A 9 4.61 1.63 -6.51
C LYS A 9 3.63 2.23 -5.49
N VAL A 10 3.74 1.85 -4.21
CA VAL A 10 2.84 2.34 -3.16
C VAL A 10 3.03 3.84 -2.94
N ALA A 11 4.26 4.30 -2.77
CA ALA A 11 4.57 5.70 -2.53
C ALA A 11 4.10 6.59 -3.68
N TYR A 12 4.44 6.22 -4.93
CA TYR A 12 3.95 6.93 -6.11
C TYR A 12 2.41 6.97 -6.18
N HIS A 13 1.75 5.83 -5.91
CA HIS A 13 0.29 5.74 -5.91
C HIS A 13 -0.34 6.68 -4.86
N LEU A 14 0.14 6.63 -3.61
CA LEU A 14 -0.40 7.45 -2.52
C LEU A 14 -0.20 8.95 -2.78
N LEU A 15 1.00 9.35 -3.21
CA LEU A 15 1.31 10.76 -3.48
C LEU A 15 0.57 11.30 -4.71
N THR A 16 0.35 10.47 -5.72
CA THR A 16 -0.44 10.84 -6.91
C THR A 16 -1.93 10.91 -6.58
N GLN A 17 -2.45 9.95 -5.82
CA GLN A 17 -3.86 9.90 -5.42
C GLN A 17 -4.20 11.03 -4.45
N ASN A 18 -3.28 11.37 -3.55
CA ASN A 18 -3.36 12.46 -2.58
C ASN A 18 -4.71 12.53 -1.83
N LYS A 19 -5.26 11.34 -1.54
CA LYS A 19 -6.55 11.13 -0.91
C LYS A 19 -6.58 9.73 -0.30
N LYS A 20 -7.18 9.57 0.86
CA LYS A 20 -7.37 8.26 1.47
C LYS A 20 -8.46 7.46 0.76
N SER A 21 -8.24 6.16 0.67
CA SER A 21 -9.25 5.17 0.32
C SER A 21 -9.84 4.62 1.61
N GLU A 22 -10.77 5.35 2.20
CA GLU A 22 -11.42 4.99 3.46
C GLU A 22 -12.89 5.45 3.48
N SER A 23 -13.72 4.75 4.26
CA SER A 23 -15.00 5.24 4.78
C SER A 23 -14.81 5.73 6.22
N GLU A 24 -15.88 6.24 6.86
CA GLU A 24 -15.83 6.71 8.26
C GLU A 24 -15.22 5.66 9.22
N ASP A 25 -15.46 4.37 8.97
CA ASP A 25 -15.09 3.30 9.89
C ASP A 25 -13.91 2.41 9.43
N ALA A 26 -13.44 2.52 8.18
CA ALA A 26 -12.48 1.53 7.66
C ALA A 26 -11.72 1.98 6.40
N CYS A 27 -10.49 1.48 6.26
CA CYS A 27 -9.76 1.49 5.00
C CYS A 27 -10.43 0.56 3.97
N TRP A 28 -10.46 1.01 2.71
CA TRP A 28 -10.90 0.22 1.57
C TRP A 28 -9.72 -0.08 0.65
N TYR A 29 -9.53 -1.35 0.29
CA TYR A 29 -8.56 -1.72 -0.73
C TYR A 29 -8.92 -1.10 -2.08
N LYS A 30 -10.20 -1.05 -2.40
CA LYS A 30 -10.71 -0.37 -3.60
C LYS A 30 -12.01 0.35 -3.26
N PHE A 31 -12.02 1.66 -3.36
CA PHE A 31 -13.17 2.47 -2.98
C PHE A 31 -14.40 2.15 -3.85
N ASP A 32 -15.57 2.02 -3.22
CA ASP A 32 -16.78 1.50 -3.90
C ASP A 32 -17.33 2.46 -4.96
N THR A 33 -17.15 3.77 -4.77
CA THR A 33 -17.66 4.81 -5.69
C THR A 33 -16.66 5.23 -6.77
N ASP A 34 -15.37 5.00 -6.55
CA ASP A 34 -14.32 5.30 -7.53
C ASP A 34 -13.23 4.21 -7.51
N PRO A 35 -13.20 3.31 -8.52
CA PRO A 35 -12.26 2.20 -8.57
C PRO A 35 -10.80 2.62 -8.79
N ALA A 36 -10.54 3.89 -9.11
CA ALA A 36 -9.19 4.46 -9.19
C ALA A 36 -8.63 4.73 -7.78
N ILE A 37 -9.49 4.96 -6.79
CA ILE A 37 -9.10 5.21 -5.40
C ILE A 37 -8.82 3.88 -4.69
N ARG A 38 -7.59 3.73 -4.22
CA ARG A 38 -7.08 2.53 -3.54
C ARG A 38 -6.16 2.90 -2.40
N CYS A 39 -6.11 2.07 -1.37
CA CYS A 39 -5.16 2.26 -0.28
C CYS A 39 -3.75 1.77 -0.65
N ALA A 40 -2.84 1.80 0.33
CA ALA A 40 -1.47 1.32 0.19
C ALA A 40 -1.39 -0.13 -0.32
N ILE A 41 -2.17 -1.04 0.25
CA ILE A 41 -2.20 -2.45 -0.17
C ILE A 41 -3.04 -2.65 -1.43
N GLY A 42 -4.17 -1.96 -1.53
CA GLY A 42 -5.10 -2.10 -2.64
C GLY A 42 -4.49 -1.78 -4.00
N CYS A 43 -3.56 -0.82 -4.05
CA CYS A 43 -2.83 -0.50 -5.28
C CYS A 43 -1.94 -1.66 -5.78
N LEU A 44 -1.55 -2.59 -4.90
CA LEU A 44 -0.75 -3.76 -5.24
C LEU A 44 -1.59 -4.89 -5.86
N ILE A 45 -2.90 -4.92 -5.59
CA ILE A 45 -3.81 -6.00 -6.01
C ILE A 45 -4.34 -5.70 -7.42
N ARG A 46 -4.09 -6.57 -8.39
CA ARG A 46 -4.67 -6.45 -9.74
C ARG A 46 -6.17 -6.74 -9.68
N ASP A 47 -6.95 -6.10 -10.55
CA ASP A 47 -8.42 -6.25 -10.55
C ASP A 47 -8.89 -7.71 -10.65
N GLN A 48 -8.18 -8.55 -11.42
CA GLN A 48 -8.51 -9.98 -11.55
C GLN A 48 -8.34 -10.80 -10.26
N TYR A 49 -7.60 -10.29 -9.28
CA TYR A 49 -7.38 -10.91 -7.97
C TYR A 49 -8.09 -10.17 -6.84
N TYR A 50 -8.73 -9.03 -7.15
CA TYR A 50 -9.55 -8.30 -6.22
C TYR A 50 -10.94 -8.94 -6.12
N ASN A 51 -11.47 -9.04 -4.91
CA ASN A 51 -12.86 -9.37 -4.65
C ASN A 51 -13.33 -8.61 -3.41
N LYS A 52 -14.65 -8.37 -3.30
CA LYS A 52 -15.22 -7.61 -2.16
C LYS A 52 -14.99 -8.31 -0.82
N ASP A 53 -14.77 -9.63 -0.77
CA ASP A 53 -14.44 -10.32 0.48
C ASP A 53 -13.08 -9.92 1.03
N LEU A 54 -12.21 -9.26 0.26
CA LEU A 54 -10.94 -8.73 0.79
C LEU A 54 -11.17 -7.53 1.70
N GLU A 55 -12.25 -6.78 1.50
CA GLU A 55 -12.51 -5.57 2.27
C GLU A 55 -12.71 -5.89 3.77
N GLY A 56 -12.16 -5.03 4.63
CA GLY A 56 -12.17 -5.22 6.08
C GLY A 56 -11.15 -6.24 6.63
N LYS A 57 -10.35 -6.89 5.77
CA LYS A 57 -9.27 -7.80 6.22
C LYS A 57 -7.95 -7.09 6.27
N SER A 58 -7.10 -7.44 7.24
CA SER A 58 -5.72 -6.95 7.28
C SER A 58 -4.80 -7.74 6.33
N VAL A 59 -3.56 -7.27 6.17
CA VAL A 59 -2.50 -7.98 5.43
C VAL A 59 -2.14 -9.35 6.04
N ASP A 60 -2.59 -9.63 7.26
CA ASP A 60 -2.40 -10.91 7.92
C ASP A 60 -3.39 -11.99 7.49
N ASP A 61 -4.49 -11.59 6.84
CA ASP A 61 -5.46 -12.53 6.28
C ASP A 61 -4.88 -13.24 5.05
N ILE A 62 -5.06 -14.56 5.00
CA ILE A 62 -4.52 -15.41 3.94
C ILE A 62 -5.08 -15.03 2.55
N LYS A 63 -6.35 -14.62 2.46
CA LYS A 63 -6.96 -14.21 1.17
C LYS A 63 -6.31 -12.93 0.64
N VAL A 64 -5.94 -12.01 1.54
CA VAL A 64 -5.22 -10.78 1.17
C VAL A 64 -3.81 -11.12 0.71
N GLN A 65 -3.11 -12.00 1.44
CA GLN A 65 -1.76 -12.46 1.06
C GLN A 65 -1.76 -13.15 -0.30
N ASP A 66 -2.74 -14.02 -0.57
CA ASP A 66 -2.89 -14.71 -1.86
C ASP A 66 -3.15 -13.73 -3.00
N ALA A 67 -3.99 -12.71 -2.78
CA ALA A 67 -4.28 -11.69 -3.78
C ALA A 67 -3.03 -10.85 -4.12
N ILE A 68 -2.26 -10.45 -3.10
CA ILE A 68 -0.99 -9.71 -3.30
C ILE A 68 0.03 -10.61 -3.99
N SER A 69 0.21 -11.84 -3.50
CA SER A 69 1.15 -12.83 -4.05
C SER A 69 0.88 -13.08 -5.53
N SER A 70 -0.38 -13.32 -5.89
CA SER A 70 -0.82 -13.52 -7.28
C SER A 70 -0.62 -12.27 -8.15
N SER A 71 -0.82 -11.08 -7.57
CA SER A 71 -0.63 -9.80 -8.26
C SER A 71 0.83 -9.47 -8.54
N LEU A 72 1.71 -9.82 -7.60
CA LEU A 72 3.16 -9.59 -7.67
C LEU A 72 3.92 -10.75 -8.33
N LYS A 73 3.29 -11.93 -8.46
CA LYS A 73 3.89 -13.20 -8.86
C LYS A 73 5.07 -13.62 -7.98
N GLU A 74 4.96 -13.34 -6.67
CA GLU A 74 6.00 -13.58 -5.68
C GLU A 74 5.35 -13.94 -4.33
N PRO A 75 5.86 -14.93 -3.59
CA PRO A 75 5.32 -15.27 -2.29
C PRO A 75 5.52 -14.13 -1.28
N ILE A 76 4.58 -14.03 -0.34
CA ILE A 76 4.61 -13.08 0.77
C ILE A 76 5.15 -13.79 2.00
N THR A 77 6.25 -13.28 2.54
CA THR A 77 6.83 -13.77 3.79
C THR A 77 6.31 -12.99 5.00
N ASN A 78 6.55 -13.49 6.22
CA ASN A 78 6.24 -12.75 7.44
C ASN A 78 6.92 -11.37 7.50
N ARG A 79 8.14 -11.24 6.96
CA ARG A 79 8.85 -9.94 6.90
C ARG A 79 8.27 -9.00 5.84
N ASP A 80 7.59 -9.54 4.83
CA ASP A 80 6.88 -8.72 3.85
C ASP A 80 5.57 -8.19 4.44
N ARG A 81 4.89 -8.99 5.29
CA ARG A 81 3.67 -8.55 6.00
C ARG A 81 3.91 -7.33 6.89
N ILE A 82 4.98 -7.34 7.69
CA ILE A 82 5.34 -6.20 8.55
C ILE A 82 5.57 -4.94 7.70
N PHE A 83 6.38 -5.06 6.66
CA PHE A 83 6.69 -3.97 5.73
C PHE A 83 5.43 -3.41 5.05
N LEU A 84 4.51 -4.28 4.64
CA LEU A 84 3.23 -3.88 4.03
C LEU A 84 2.31 -3.20 5.07
N SER A 85 2.30 -3.70 6.30
CA SER A 85 1.53 -3.11 7.40
C SER A 85 2.00 -1.70 7.74
N GLU A 86 3.31 -1.45 7.73
CA GLU A 86 3.86 -0.10 7.98
C GLU A 86 3.42 0.90 6.89
N LEU A 87 3.43 0.49 5.62
CA LEU A 87 2.92 1.32 4.52
C LEU A 87 1.42 1.60 4.65
N GLN A 88 0.64 0.59 5.07
CA GLN A 88 -0.78 0.75 5.34
C GLN A 88 -1.03 1.69 6.52
N MET A 89 -0.19 1.65 7.56
CA MET A 89 -0.29 2.58 8.70
C MET A 89 -0.06 4.04 8.28
N ILE A 90 0.87 4.31 7.35
CA ILE A 90 1.04 5.66 6.79
C ILE A 90 -0.26 6.13 6.13
N HIS A 91 -0.88 5.27 5.30
CA HIS A 91 -2.16 5.61 4.68
C HIS A 91 -3.28 5.85 5.71
N ASP A 92 -3.42 4.97 6.71
CA ASP A 92 -4.57 4.97 7.62
C ASP A 92 -4.48 6.05 8.69
N TYR A 93 -3.30 6.28 9.27
CA TYR A 93 -3.16 7.10 10.48
C TYR A 93 -2.51 8.46 10.26
N ILE A 94 -1.80 8.65 9.15
CA ILE A 94 -1.10 9.91 8.88
C ILE A 94 -2.00 10.82 8.03
N PRO A 95 -2.12 12.12 8.36
CA PRO A 95 -2.79 13.08 7.49
C PRO A 95 -2.13 13.11 6.11
N VAL A 96 -2.94 13.20 5.05
CA VAL A 96 -2.46 13.17 3.65
C VAL A 96 -1.34 14.18 3.39
N LYS A 97 -1.43 15.39 3.95
CA LYS A 97 -0.42 16.45 3.83
C LYS A 97 0.97 16.06 4.38
N ASP A 98 1.04 15.06 5.24
CA ASP A 98 2.26 14.59 5.91
C ASP A 98 2.78 13.28 5.28
N TRP A 99 2.09 12.69 4.30
CA TRP A 99 2.50 11.44 3.63
C TRP A 99 3.87 11.53 2.98
N GLU A 100 4.20 12.63 2.31
CA GLU A 100 5.50 12.82 1.67
C GLU A 100 6.65 12.68 2.68
N LYS A 101 6.51 13.34 3.84
CA LYS A 101 7.48 13.28 4.94
C LYS A 101 7.63 11.87 5.49
N GLU A 102 6.52 11.20 5.79
CA GLU A 102 6.55 9.85 6.39
C GLU A 102 7.03 8.78 5.40
N LEU A 103 6.66 8.88 4.13
CA LEU A 103 7.20 8.01 3.07
C LEU A 103 8.69 8.27 2.84
N ASN A 104 9.16 9.52 2.96
CA ASN A 104 10.59 9.82 2.91
C ASN A 104 11.35 9.19 4.06
N GLN A 105 10.84 9.28 5.29
CA GLN A 105 11.46 8.62 6.44
C GLN A 105 11.46 7.10 6.27
N PHE A 106 10.34 6.52 5.85
CA PHE A 106 10.26 5.09 5.56
C PHE A 106 11.29 4.64 4.53
N ALA A 107 11.52 5.46 3.49
CA ALA A 107 12.50 5.19 2.46
C ALA A 107 13.94 5.16 3.02
N ILE A 108 14.28 6.13 3.88
CA ILE A 108 15.58 6.19 4.56
C ILE A 108 15.77 4.94 5.43
N ASP A 109 14.79 4.62 6.26
CA ASP A 109 14.89 3.51 7.23
C ASP A 109 15.02 2.14 6.54
N ASN A 110 14.40 1.97 5.37
CA ASN A 110 14.36 0.67 4.68
C ASN A 110 15.38 0.53 3.53
N PHE A 111 15.87 1.63 2.96
CA PHE A 111 16.66 1.61 1.73
C PHE A 111 17.85 2.57 1.72
N ASP A 112 18.08 3.34 2.80
CA ASP A 112 19.15 4.34 2.91
C ASP A 112 19.11 5.37 1.77
N LYS A 113 17.89 5.74 1.36
CA LYS A 113 17.61 6.69 0.28
C LYS A 113 16.33 7.46 0.55
N THR A 114 16.33 8.72 0.17
CA THR A 114 15.14 9.57 0.12
C THR A 114 14.23 9.20 -1.05
N ILE A 115 12.96 9.63 -1.01
CA ILE A 115 12.04 9.45 -2.14
C ILE A 115 12.43 10.30 -3.36
N TYR A 116 13.19 11.39 -3.17
CA TYR A 116 13.74 12.22 -4.23
C TYR A 116 14.89 11.50 -4.96
N GLU A 117 15.80 10.85 -4.24
CA GLU A 117 16.86 10.00 -4.84
C GLU A 117 16.29 8.76 -5.55
N MET A 118 15.05 8.40 -5.25
CA MET A 118 14.30 7.35 -5.93
C MET A 118 13.44 7.86 -7.09
N GLU A 119 13.45 9.16 -7.40
CA GLU A 119 12.70 9.77 -8.51
C GLU A 119 11.18 9.46 -8.44
N LEU A 120 10.63 9.50 -7.22
CA LEU A 120 9.19 9.25 -6.99
C LEU A 120 8.33 10.51 -7.09
N ILE A 121 8.96 11.68 -6.97
CA ILE A 121 8.37 13.01 -7.01
C ILE A 121 9.34 13.94 -7.74
#